data_AF-A0A1A8KPS2-F1
#
_entry.id   AF-A0A1A8KPS2-F1
#
_cell.length_a   1.000
_cell.length_b   1.000
_cell.length_c   1.000
_cell.angle_alpha   90.00
_cell.angle_beta   90.00
_cell.angle_gamma   90.00
#
_symmetry.space_group_name_H-M   'P 1'
#
loop_
_entity.id
_entity.type
_entity.pdbx_description
1 polymer ?
#
loop_
_entity_poly.entity_id
_entity_poly.type
_entity_poly.pdbx_seq_one_letter_code
_entity_poly.pdbx_strand_id
1 'polypeptide(L)'
;SVVSTDPAMRGRSAGLCLLLPLTIFSLFIGRVSGFKICSYNVQNFTLSKASDLRMLHTFTRVVSRCDICLLLHVVDPDGKAIKALLSNLSRYNRDRYISVASKGLGNSPGDMQQYVFIYRAHSV
;
A
#
# COMPACT_ATOMS: atom_id res chain seq x y z
N SER A 1 17.19 72.76 -20.47
CA SER A 1 18.06 71.70 -19.94
C SER A 1 17.21 70.66 -19.25
N VAL A 2 17.52 69.39 -19.50
CA VAL A 2 16.65 68.21 -19.36
C VAL A 2 16.40 67.82 -17.90
N VAL A 3 15.15 67.61 -17.51
CA VAL A 3 14.78 66.78 -16.35
C VAL A 3 14.24 65.47 -16.92
N SER A 4 15.10 64.45 -16.94
CA SER A 4 14.73 63.09 -17.31
C SER A 4 14.59 62.30 -16.01
N THR A 5 13.36 61.99 -15.62
CA THR A 5 13.07 61.10 -14.50
C THR A 5 13.25 59.64 -14.93
N ASP A 6 14.19 58.94 -14.30
CA ASP A 6 14.32 57.48 -14.37
C ASP A 6 13.08 56.79 -13.77
N PRO A 7 12.42 55.85 -14.46
CA PRO A 7 11.62 54.85 -13.80
C PRO A 7 12.52 53.63 -13.55
N ALA A 8 12.92 53.45 -12.30
CA ALA A 8 13.50 52.21 -11.82
C ALA A 8 12.58 51.04 -12.18
N MET A 9 12.94 50.28 -13.22
CA MET A 9 12.29 49.02 -13.55
C MET A 9 12.62 48.01 -12.45
N ARG A 10 11.75 47.96 -11.44
CA ARG A 10 11.70 46.90 -10.44
C ARG A 10 11.35 45.60 -11.17
N GLY A 11 12.38 44.84 -11.55
CA GLY A 11 12.26 43.50 -12.12
C GLY A 11 11.45 42.61 -11.19
N ARG A 12 10.15 42.47 -11.49
CA ARG A 12 9.27 41.56 -10.76
C ARG A 12 9.69 40.14 -11.13
N SER A 13 10.09 39.39 -10.11
CA SER A 13 10.50 37.99 -10.14
C SER A 13 9.61 37.14 -11.06
N ALA A 14 10.04 36.92 -12.30
CA ALA A 14 9.36 36.07 -13.27
C ALA A 14 9.26 34.61 -12.78
N GLY A 15 10.20 34.19 -11.91
CA GLY A 15 10.18 32.90 -11.25
C GLY A 15 8.95 32.69 -10.37
N LEU A 16 8.48 33.73 -9.67
CA LEU A 16 7.31 33.60 -8.78
C LEU A 16 5.99 33.42 -9.58
N CYS A 17 5.88 34.05 -10.76
CA CYS A 17 4.72 33.92 -11.64
C CYS A 17 4.62 32.55 -12.33
N LEU A 18 5.73 31.84 -12.52
CA LEU A 18 5.75 30.49 -13.11
C LEU A 18 5.50 29.38 -12.08
N LEU A 19 5.78 29.62 -10.80
CA LEU A 19 5.57 28.63 -9.73
C LEU A 19 4.09 28.41 -9.41
N LEU A 20 3.26 29.47 -9.46
CA LEU A 20 1.81 29.41 -9.23
C LEU A 20 1.04 28.53 -10.23
N PRO A 21 1.22 28.67 -11.56
CA PRO A 21 0.54 27.78 -12.50
C PRO A 21 1.08 26.34 -12.43
N LEU A 22 2.36 26.12 -12.10
CA LEU A 22 2.92 24.77 -11.90
C LEU A 22 2.34 24.06 -10.68
N THR A 23 2.18 24.76 -9.55
CA THR A 23 1.53 24.18 -8.35
C THR A 23 0.06 23.90 -8.60
N ILE A 24 -0.65 24.82 -9.26
CA ILE A 24 -2.04 24.62 -9.70
C ILE A 24 -2.14 23.42 -10.66
N PHE A 25 -1.26 23.32 -11.65
CA PHE A 25 -1.24 22.20 -12.60
C PHE A 25 -0.99 20.85 -11.90
N SER A 26 -0.09 20.81 -10.90
CA SER A 26 0.14 19.59 -10.10
C SER A 26 -1.09 19.14 -9.29
N LEU A 27 -1.99 20.06 -8.92
CA LEU A 27 -3.26 19.73 -8.25
C LEU A 27 -4.26 19.09 -9.23
N PHE A 28 -4.12 19.35 -10.54
CA PHE A 28 -4.93 18.75 -11.60
C PHE A 28 -4.39 17.40 -12.10
N ILE A 29 -3.16 17.03 -11.72
CA ILE A 29 -2.68 15.65 -11.90
C ILE A 29 -3.42 14.78 -10.88
N GLY A 30 -4.59 14.27 -11.28
CA GLY A 30 -5.34 13.31 -10.51
C GLY A 30 -4.44 12.14 -10.12
N ARG A 31 -4.59 11.62 -8.90
CA ARG A 31 -3.90 10.39 -8.50
C ARG A 31 -4.48 9.23 -9.31
N VAL A 32 -3.84 8.87 -10.42
CA VAL A 32 -4.11 7.62 -11.11
C VAL A 32 -3.61 6.51 -10.19
N SER A 33 -4.52 5.86 -9.47
CA SER A 33 -4.18 4.64 -8.73
C SER A 33 -4.18 3.50 -9.74
N GLY A 34 -2.99 3.16 -10.26
CA GLY A 34 -2.80 1.94 -11.03
C GLY A 34 -3.04 0.69 -10.17
N PHE A 35 -3.19 -0.45 -10.85
CA PHE A 35 -3.30 -1.77 -10.23
C PHE A 35 -2.01 -2.11 -9.47
N LYS A 36 -2.12 -2.37 -8.16
CA LYS A 36 -0.97 -2.58 -7.28
C LYS A 36 -0.85 -4.03 -6.86
N ILE A 37 0.27 -4.64 -7.22
CA ILE A 37 0.67 -5.96 -6.74
C ILE A 37 1.82 -5.77 -5.75
N CYS A 38 1.76 -6.45 -4.61
CA CYS A 38 2.87 -6.48 -3.67
C CYS A 38 3.13 -7.89 -3.16
N SER A 39 4.32 -8.11 -2.62
CA SER A 39 4.67 -9.31 -1.88
C SER A 39 5.29 -8.93 -0.54
N TYR A 40 5.08 -9.78 0.47
CA TYR A 40 5.65 -9.56 1.79
C TYR A 40 6.04 -10.89 2.42
N ASN A 41 7.28 -10.96 2.90
CA ASN A 41 7.73 -12.06 3.73
C ASN A 41 7.39 -11.77 5.18
N VAL A 42 6.37 -12.44 5.69
CA VAL A 42 5.85 -12.20 7.03
C VAL A 42 6.67 -12.95 8.09
N GLN A 43 7.54 -13.88 7.68
CA GLN A 43 8.38 -14.76 8.50
C GLN A 43 7.62 -15.48 9.62
N ASN A 44 7.35 -16.78 9.45
CA ASN A 44 6.63 -17.61 10.43
C ASN A 44 5.29 -16.98 10.84
N PHE A 45 4.47 -16.62 9.85
CA PHE A 45 3.12 -16.11 10.12
C PHE A 45 2.22 -17.24 10.58
N THR A 46 2.08 -17.34 11.90
CA THR A 46 1.27 -18.33 12.61
C THR A 46 0.05 -17.67 13.23
N LEU A 47 -0.87 -18.49 13.75
CA LEU A 47 -2.00 -18.00 14.54
C LEU A 47 -1.56 -17.17 15.76
N SER A 48 -0.49 -17.59 16.44
CA SER A 48 0.09 -16.84 17.56
C SER A 48 0.53 -15.45 17.12
N LYS A 49 1.26 -15.36 16.00
CA LYS A 49 1.68 -14.06 15.44
C LYS A 49 0.47 -13.21 15.06
N ALA A 50 -0.55 -13.79 14.44
CA ALA A 50 -1.79 -13.10 14.09
C ALA A 50 -2.60 -12.60 15.30
N SER A 51 -2.36 -13.12 16.51
CA SER A 51 -3.00 -12.62 17.73
C SER A 51 -2.39 -11.33 18.29
N ASP A 52 -1.20 -10.93 17.83
CA ASP A 52 -0.62 -9.62 18.13
C ASP A 52 -1.35 -8.53 17.34
N LEU A 53 -2.22 -7.80 18.05
CA LEU A 53 -3.04 -6.73 17.48
C LEU A 53 -2.22 -5.60 16.83
N ARG A 54 -1.04 -5.27 17.38
CA ARG A 54 -0.20 -4.18 16.83
C ARG A 54 0.43 -4.62 15.51
N MET A 55 0.93 -5.85 15.46
CA MET A 55 1.47 -6.43 14.25
C MET A 55 0.37 -6.58 13.19
N LEU A 56 -0.77 -7.17 13.56
CA LEU A 56 -1.89 -7.40 12.65
C LEU A 56 -2.46 -6.08 12.10
N HIS A 57 -2.56 -5.03 12.94
CA HIS A 57 -2.96 -3.69 12.51
C HIS A 57 -1.97 -3.10 11.49
N THR A 58 -0.67 -3.14 11.80
CA THR A 58 0.38 -2.65 10.88
C THR A 58 0.32 -3.39 9.54
N PHE A 59 0.17 -4.71 9.62
CA PHE A 59 0.14 -5.57 8.46
C PHE A 59 -1.11 -5.34 7.60
N THR A 60 -2.27 -5.14 8.24
CA THR A 60 -3.52 -4.76 7.57
C THR A 60 -3.34 -3.48 6.76
N ARG A 61 -2.65 -2.45 7.30
CA ARG A 61 -2.36 -1.19 6.59
C ARG A 61 -1.44 -1.38 5.38
N VAL A 62 -0.51 -2.34 5.44
CA VAL A 62 0.39 -2.65 4.33
C VAL A 62 -0.38 -3.37 3.23
N VAL A 63 -1.09 -4.45 3.58
CA VAL A 63 -1.85 -5.27 2.63
C VAL A 63 -2.96 -4.47 1.96
N SER A 64 -3.64 -3.57 2.69
CA SER A 64 -4.75 -2.78 2.15
C SER A 64 -4.36 -1.82 1.02
N ARG A 65 -3.06 -1.52 0.86
CA ARG A 65 -2.54 -0.62 -0.19
C ARG A 65 -2.43 -1.30 -1.56
N CYS A 66 -2.56 -2.62 -1.61
CA CYS A 66 -2.45 -3.41 -2.83
C CYS A 66 -3.82 -3.95 -3.26
N ASP A 67 -3.95 -4.22 -4.55
CA ASP A 67 -5.06 -4.95 -5.15
C ASP A 67 -4.85 -6.47 -5.02
N ILE A 68 -3.60 -6.91 -5.18
CA ILE A 68 -3.12 -8.28 -4.91
C ILE A 68 -1.89 -8.21 -4.01
N CYS A 69 -1.88 -9.03 -2.96
CA CYS A 69 -0.75 -9.20 -2.05
C CYS A 69 -0.37 -10.68 -1.92
N LEU A 70 0.90 -11.02 -2.20
CA LEU A 70 1.45 -12.35 -1.94
C LEU A 70 2.16 -12.38 -0.59
N LEU A 71 1.70 -13.26 0.31
CA LEU A 71 2.34 -13.52 1.59
C LEU A 71 3.25 -14.74 1.50
N LEU A 72 4.49 -14.56 1.96
CA LEU A 72 5.52 -15.60 2.04
C LEU A 72 5.75 -16.00 3.50
N HIS A 73 6.22 -17.24 3.69
CA HIS A 73 6.51 -17.84 5.00
C HIS A 73 5.29 -17.87 5.94
N VAL A 74 4.12 -18.23 5.38
CA VAL A 74 2.90 -18.46 6.16
C VAL A 74 2.92 -19.89 6.73
N VAL A 75 2.68 -20.04 8.03
CA VAL A 75 2.61 -21.34 8.72
C VAL A 75 1.23 -21.42 9.37
N ASP A 76 0.22 -21.70 8.54
CA ASP A 76 -1.19 -21.65 8.91
C ASP A 76 -2.01 -22.79 8.26
N PRO A 77 -1.71 -24.07 8.60
CA PRO A 77 -2.34 -25.22 7.95
C PRO A 77 -3.87 -25.25 8.07
N ASP A 78 -4.41 -24.64 9.14
CA ASP A 78 -5.86 -24.56 9.39
C ASP A 78 -6.51 -23.28 8.80
N GLY A 79 -5.73 -22.37 8.20
CA GLY A 79 -6.20 -21.09 7.66
C GLY A 79 -6.71 -20.07 8.69
N LYS A 80 -6.46 -20.29 9.98
CA LYS A 80 -6.99 -19.45 11.08
C LYS A 80 -6.31 -18.09 11.13
N ALA A 81 -5.00 -18.02 10.90
CA ALA A 81 -4.25 -16.77 10.89
C ALA A 81 -4.66 -15.89 9.69
N ILE A 82 -4.81 -16.49 8.51
CA ILE A 82 -5.29 -15.80 7.31
C ILE A 82 -6.74 -15.32 7.50
N LYS A 83 -7.61 -16.14 8.09
CA LYS A 83 -8.99 -15.73 8.40
C LYS A 83 -9.03 -14.52 9.36
N ALA A 84 -8.17 -14.49 10.38
CA ALA A 84 -8.05 -13.35 11.28
C ALA A 84 -7.60 -12.07 10.54
N LEU A 85 -6.64 -12.19 9.62
CA LEU A 85 -6.19 -11.08 8.78
C LEU A 85 -7.29 -10.57 7.84
N LEU A 86 -8.01 -11.45 7.14
CA LEU A 86 -9.11 -11.07 6.25
C LEU A 86 -10.24 -10.35 7.00
N SER A 87 -10.55 -10.80 8.23
CA SER A 87 -11.53 -10.13 9.09
C SER A 87 -11.08 -8.72 9.46
N ASN A 88 -9.79 -8.52 9.77
CA ASN A 88 -9.25 -7.19 10.06
C ASN A 88 -9.23 -6.30 8.83
N LEU A 89 -8.85 -6.82 7.65
CA LEU A 89 -8.90 -6.08 6.38
C LEU A 89 -10.30 -5.59 6.05
N SER A 90 -11.30 -6.46 6.19
CA SER A 90 -12.71 -6.13 5.92
C SER A 90 -13.31 -5.11 6.91
N ARG A 91 -12.71 -4.99 8.10
CA ARG A 91 -13.06 -3.94 9.08
C ARG A 91 -12.31 -2.64 8.82
N TYR A 92 -11.06 -2.74 8.38
CA TYR A 92 -10.18 -1.59 8.11
C TYR A 92 -10.59 -0.83 6.85
N ASN A 93 -11.02 -1.56 5.83
CA ASN A 93 -11.44 -1.03 4.55
C ASN A 93 -12.79 -1.67 4.17
N ARG A 94 -13.69 -0.91 3.53
CA ARG A 94 -15.03 -1.40 3.11
C ARG A 94 -14.98 -2.41 1.95
N ASP A 95 -13.78 -2.75 1.50
CA ASP A 95 -13.56 -3.72 0.44
C ASP A 95 -13.68 -5.16 0.95
N ARG A 96 -14.25 -6.03 0.11
CA ARG A 96 -14.24 -7.47 0.33
C ARG A 96 -12.91 -8.04 -0.12
N TYR A 97 -12.18 -8.65 0.80
CA TYR A 97 -10.94 -9.38 0.51
C TYR A 97 -11.19 -10.89 0.48
N ILE A 98 -10.52 -11.58 -0.43
CA ILE A 98 -10.52 -13.04 -0.56
C ILE A 98 -9.07 -13.53 -0.66
N SER A 99 -8.86 -14.82 -0.36
CA SER A 99 -7.53 -15.42 -0.37
C SER A 99 -7.50 -16.79 -1.04
N VAL A 100 -6.37 -17.11 -1.65
CA VAL A 100 -6.03 -18.47 -2.11
C VAL A 100 -4.66 -18.85 -1.55
N ALA A 101 -4.57 -20.05 -0.99
CA ALA A 101 -3.36 -20.57 -0.36
C ALA A 101 -2.83 -21.78 -1.14
N SER A 102 -1.51 -21.92 -1.23
CA SER A 102 -0.89 -23.16 -1.68
C SER A 102 -1.05 -24.28 -0.64
N LYS A 103 -0.72 -25.51 -1.03
CA LYS A 103 -0.35 -26.55 -0.06
C LYS A 103 0.86 -26.11 0.77
N GLY A 104 1.09 -26.77 1.90
CA GLY A 104 2.36 -26.66 2.63
C GLY A 104 3.53 -27.13 1.75
N LEU A 105 4.57 -26.32 1.66
CA LEU A 105 5.79 -26.56 0.91
C LEU A 105 6.97 -26.41 1.86
N GLY A 106 7.88 -27.37 1.84
CA GLY A 106 9.00 -27.45 2.76
C GLY A 106 9.87 -28.66 2.48
N ASN A 107 11.11 -28.63 2.97
CA ASN A 107 12.05 -29.74 2.83
C ASN A 107 11.81 -30.85 3.87
N SER A 108 11.03 -30.57 4.91
CA SER A 108 10.69 -31.52 5.97
C SER A 108 9.28 -31.26 6.52
N PRO A 109 8.65 -32.24 7.20
CA PRO A 109 7.33 -32.06 7.81
C PRO A 109 7.25 -30.92 8.83
N GLY A 110 8.37 -30.58 9.48
CA GLY A 110 8.43 -29.51 10.49
C GLY A 110 8.65 -28.10 9.94
N ASP A 111 8.87 -27.96 8.63
CA ASP A 111 9.16 -26.67 7.98
C ASP A 111 8.26 -26.45 6.76
N MET A 112 6.97 -26.74 6.94
CA MET A 112 5.96 -26.56 5.88
C MET A 112 5.39 -25.14 5.93
N GLN A 113 5.49 -24.44 4.81
CA GLN A 113 5.05 -23.06 4.66
C GLN A 113 4.16 -22.90 3.43
N GLN A 114 3.32 -21.87 3.42
CA GLN A 114 2.38 -21.60 2.34
C GLN A 114 2.68 -20.26 1.67
N TYR A 115 2.44 -20.22 0.36
CA TYR A 115 2.23 -18.99 -0.40
C TYR A 115 0.75 -18.64 -0.31
N VAL A 116 0.42 -17.43 0.15
CA VAL A 116 -0.98 -17.01 0.25
C VAL A 116 -1.18 -15.71 -0.52
N PHE A 117 -2.01 -15.76 -1.56
CA PHE A 117 -2.48 -14.56 -2.24
C PHE A 117 -3.70 -14.03 -1.51
N ILE A 118 -3.72 -12.73 -1.26
CA ILE A 118 -4.86 -11.97 -0.75
C ILE A 118 -5.18 -10.89 -1.77
N TYR A 119 -6.43 -10.77 -2.18
CA TYR A 119 -6.83 -9.81 -3.20
C TYR A 119 -8.23 -9.27 -2.95
N ARG A 120 -8.48 -8.07 -3.46
CA ARG A 120 -9.83 -7.47 -3.45
C ARG A 120 -10.71 -8.22 -4.44
N ALA A 121 -11.93 -8.56 -4.03
CA ALA A 121 -12.84 -9.37 -4.85
C ALA A 121 -13.30 -8.68 -6.15
N HIS A 122 -13.15 -7.36 -6.27
CA HIS A 122 -13.48 -6.60 -7.48
C HIS A 122 -12.26 -6.33 -8.38
N SER A 123 -11.06 -6.75 -7.95
CA SER A 123 -9.81 -6.48 -8.67
C SER A 123 -9.37 -7.64 -9.59
N VAL A 124 -9.96 -8.83 -9.46
CA VAL A 124 -9.63 -10.05 -10.23
C VAL A 124 -10.90 -10.69 -10.76
#